data_AF-K0T8G8-F1
#
_entry.id   AF-K0T8G8-F1
#
_cell.length_a   1.000
_cell.length_b   1.000
_cell.length_c   1.000
_cell.angle_alpha   90.00
_cell.angle_beta   90.00
_cell.angle_gamma   90.00
#
_symmetry.space_group_name_H-M   'P 1'
#
loop_
_entity.id
_entity.type
_entity.pdbx_description
1 polymer ?
#
loop_
_entity_poly.entity_id
_entity_poly.type
_entity_poly.pdbx_seq_one_letter_code
_entity_poly.pdbx_strand_id
1 'polypeptide(L)'
;MESAGPDNGSARAPSQDDGAAAAGDAAEAARYSQRLLNEGHERAEGHRCPICFLFVELPMDKHSVINVCCMTRVCNGCELAAQQRGLRGCPFCRSPHPSDDASVLAMIQKRVRKEDAEAIKHLGDKYCYGKLGLKKDVPRAIELLTEAAELGSLSAHCNLGARYYTGEGVDEDKPKGIRHWQQAAMKGDVLSRHSLGLSEFNNENCELAVQHFMISAKMGYEYSLNAIREMFMKGQATKAHYAEALRGYGNAVEEMKSHQREEAKRVGV
;
A
#
# COMPACT_ATOMS: atom_id res chain seq x y z
N MET A 1 72.88 -1.55 43.63
CA MET A 1 72.08 -0.34 43.93
C MET A 1 70.88 -0.42 43.01
N GLU A 2 69.81 -1.09 43.45
CA GLU A 2 68.66 -0.45 44.14
C GLU A 2 67.86 0.41 43.15
N SER A 3 66.53 0.32 42.96
CA SER A 3 65.43 -0.42 43.59
C SER A 3 64.14 -0.17 42.78
N ALA A 4 63.17 -1.09 42.90
CA ALA A 4 61.69 -0.92 42.83
C ALA A 4 61.06 -0.49 41.49
N GLY A 5 59.92 -1.01 41.01
CA GLY A 5 58.89 -1.94 41.49
C GLY A 5 57.76 -2.01 40.41
N PRO A 6 56.77 -2.93 40.53
CA PRO A 6 55.93 -3.44 39.42
C PRO A 6 54.49 -2.85 39.39
N ASP A 7 53.61 -3.47 38.59
CA ASP A 7 52.13 -3.29 38.42
C ASP A 7 51.69 -2.43 37.21
N ASN A 8 50.60 -2.71 36.47
CA ASN A 8 49.52 -3.68 36.66
C ASN A 8 48.84 -3.97 35.32
N GLY A 9 48.43 -5.22 35.09
CA GLY A 9 47.53 -5.58 34.00
C GLY A 9 46.11 -5.15 34.35
N SER A 10 45.48 -4.33 33.50
CA SER A 10 44.05 -4.02 33.63
C SER A 10 43.27 -4.88 32.64
N ALA A 11 42.68 -5.96 33.15
CA ALA A 11 41.62 -6.69 32.49
C ALA A 11 40.43 -5.72 32.29
N ARG A 12 40.05 -5.48 31.03
CA ARG A 12 38.89 -4.68 30.67
C ARG A 12 37.62 -5.51 30.96
N ALA A 13 36.85 -5.09 31.96
CA ALA A 13 35.54 -5.65 32.25
C ALA A 13 34.59 -5.45 31.04
N PRO A 14 33.69 -6.40 30.75
CA PRO A 14 32.69 -6.22 29.71
C PRO A 14 31.70 -5.12 30.13
N SER A 15 31.51 -4.13 29.26
CA SER A 15 30.55 -3.05 29.42
C SER A 15 29.13 -3.61 29.57
N GLN A 16 28.45 -3.26 30.66
CA GLN A 16 27.05 -3.62 30.94
C GLN A 16 26.02 -2.79 30.14
N ASP A 17 26.48 -1.97 29.18
CA ASP A 17 25.65 -1.01 28.44
C ASP A 17 24.96 -1.61 27.21
N ASP A 18 25.52 -2.68 26.64
CA ASP A 18 24.97 -3.32 25.43
C ASP A 18 23.63 -4.05 25.70
N GLY A 19 23.42 -4.50 26.95
CA GLY A 19 22.20 -5.21 27.36
C GLY A 19 20.99 -4.29 27.57
N ALA A 20 21.21 -3.03 27.95
CA ALA A 20 20.13 -2.06 28.19
C ALA A 20 19.62 -1.46 26.87
N ALA A 21 20.52 -1.18 25.91
CA ALA A 21 20.15 -0.73 24.57
C ALA A 21 19.40 -1.82 23.79
N ALA A 22 19.89 -3.07 23.81
CA ALA A 22 19.21 -4.19 23.15
C ALA A 22 17.84 -4.52 23.76
N ALA A 23 17.67 -4.36 25.08
CA ALA A 23 16.38 -4.51 25.74
C ALA A 23 15.39 -3.38 25.39
N GLY A 24 15.90 -2.15 25.20
CA GLY A 24 15.12 -1.02 24.69
C GLY A 24 14.61 -1.24 23.27
N ASP A 25 15.48 -1.76 22.39
CA ASP A 25 15.15 -2.04 20.99
C ASP A 25 14.13 -3.18 20.85
N ALA A 26 14.24 -4.23 21.67
CA ALA A 26 13.27 -5.33 21.68
C ALA A 26 11.89 -4.89 22.18
N ALA A 27 11.84 -4.02 23.19
CA ALA A 27 10.58 -3.48 23.69
C ALA A 27 9.89 -2.56 22.66
N GLU A 28 10.66 -1.76 21.93
CA GLU A 28 10.13 -0.89 20.88
C GLU A 28 9.64 -1.69 19.66
N ALA A 29 10.38 -2.72 19.26
CA ALA A 29 9.93 -3.65 18.22
C ALA A 29 8.62 -4.35 18.59
N ALA A 30 8.47 -4.78 19.85
CA ALA A 30 7.24 -5.39 20.33
C ALA A 30 6.04 -4.41 20.30
N ARG A 31 6.25 -3.16 20.73
CA ARG A 31 5.23 -2.10 20.64
C ARG A 31 4.83 -1.81 19.20
N TYR A 32 5.81 -1.74 18.29
CA TYR A 32 5.54 -1.51 16.88
C TYR A 32 4.73 -2.65 16.26
N SER A 33 5.09 -3.91 16.54
CA SER A 33 4.33 -5.08 16.09
C SER A 33 2.90 -5.10 16.64
N GLN A 34 2.71 -4.73 17.92
CA GLN A 34 1.37 -4.59 18.49
C GLN A 34 0.57 -3.50 17.79
N ARG A 35 1.18 -2.35 17.54
CA ARG A 35 0.56 -1.23 16.83
C ARG A 35 0.17 -1.61 15.41
N LEU A 36 1.05 -2.33 14.70
CA LEU A 36 0.80 -2.83 13.34
C LEU A 36 -0.50 -3.64 13.26
N LEU A 37 -0.79 -4.49 14.24
CA LEU A 37 -2.01 -5.30 14.26
C LEU A 37 -3.25 -4.55 14.75
N ASN A 38 -3.09 -3.41 15.43
CA ASN A 38 -4.18 -2.63 16.01
C ASN A 38 -4.57 -1.39 15.18
N GLU A 39 -3.69 -0.91 14.30
CA GLU A 39 -3.94 0.23 13.42
C GLU A 39 -4.33 -0.21 12.00
N GLY A 40 -4.89 0.72 11.21
CA GLY A 40 -5.17 0.51 9.79
C GLY A 40 -6.17 -0.62 9.54
N HIS A 41 -7.26 -0.64 10.32
CA HIS A 41 -8.42 -1.52 10.12
C HIS A 41 -9.50 -0.91 9.22
N GLU A 42 -9.42 0.41 8.99
CA GLU A 42 -10.26 1.13 8.04
C GLU A 42 -9.48 1.44 6.76
N ARG A 43 -10.17 1.43 5.62
CA ARG A 43 -9.55 1.76 4.33
C ARG A 43 -9.19 3.25 4.29
N ALA A 44 -8.03 3.54 3.72
CA ALA A 44 -7.58 4.92 3.50
C ALA A 44 -8.61 5.78 2.75
N GLU A 45 -8.75 7.05 3.15
CA GLU A 45 -9.75 7.97 2.59
C GLU A 45 -9.64 8.16 1.07
N GLY A 46 -8.41 8.13 0.53
CA GLY A 46 -8.13 8.23 -0.90
C GLY A 46 -8.71 7.07 -1.74
N HIS A 47 -9.26 6.03 -1.10
CA HIS A 47 -9.97 4.93 -1.76
C HIS A 47 -11.46 5.20 -1.97
N ARG A 48 -12.00 6.33 -1.49
CA ARG A 48 -13.38 6.76 -1.76
C ARG A 48 -13.46 7.50 -3.09
N CYS A 49 -14.55 7.28 -3.80
CA CYS A 49 -14.90 8.14 -4.92
C CYS A 49 -15.34 9.51 -4.36
N PRO A 50 -14.78 10.64 -4.80
CA PRO A 50 -15.12 11.97 -4.26
C PRO A 50 -16.52 12.45 -4.64
N ILE A 51 -17.22 11.75 -5.54
CA ILE A 51 -18.55 12.14 -6.03
C ILE A 51 -19.65 11.44 -5.23
N CYS A 52 -19.53 10.13 -5.03
CA CYS A 52 -20.52 9.36 -4.26
C CYS A 52 -20.08 9.09 -2.81
N PHE A 53 -18.85 9.43 -2.44
CA PHE A 53 -18.24 9.20 -1.12
C PHE A 53 -18.17 7.74 -0.67
N LEU A 54 -18.50 6.79 -1.55
CA LEU A 54 -18.39 5.36 -1.30
C LEU A 54 -16.99 4.85 -1.66
N PHE A 55 -16.47 3.90 -0.89
CA PHE A 55 -15.24 3.18 -1.23
C PHE A 55 -15.37 2.51 -2.59
N VAL A 56 -14.34 2.60 -3.42
CA VAL A 56 -14.29 1.92 -4.72
C VAL A 56 -14.00 0.43 -4.50
N GLU A 57 -14.71 -0.43 -5.21
CA GLU A 57 -14.48 -1.89 -5.22
C GLU A 57 -13.02 -2.22 -5.57
N LEU A 58 -12.48 -3.29 -4.98
CA LEU A 58 -11.12 -3.76 -5.23
C LEU A 58 -11.12 -4.87 -6.30
N PRO A 59 -10.11 -4.91 -7.20
CA PRO A 59 -9.01 -3.94 -7.33
C PRO A 59 -9.47 -2.65 -8.01
N MET A 60 -9.07 -1.49 -7.46
CA MET A 60 -9.68 -0.20 -7.80
C MET A 60 -9.50 0.22 -9.26
N ASP A 61 -8.40 -0.19 -9.90
CA ASP A 61 -8.10 0.08 -11.31
C ASP A 61 -9.12 -0.53 -12.28
N LYS A 62 -9.82 -1.59 -11.88
CA LYS A 62 -10.91 -2.18 -12.67
C LYS A 62 -12.26 -1.46 -12.51
N HIS A 63 -12.42 -0.67 -11.45
CA HIS A 63 -13.70 -0.06 -11.07
C HIS A 63 -13.66 1.47 -10.99
N SER A 64 -12.54 2.08 -11.37
CA SER A 64 -12.35 3.52 -11.36
C SER A 64 -11.21 3.99 -12.26
N VAL A 65 -11.26 5.27 -12.60
CA VAL A 65 -10.24 5.95 -13.39
C VAL A 65 -9.56 7.03 -12.54
N ILE A 66 -8.22 7.11 -12.63
CA ILE A 66 -7.47 8.26 -12.11
C ILE A 66 -7.54 9.39 -13.14
N ASN A 67 -8.11 10.52 -12.75
CA ASN A 67 -8.15 11.70 -13.58
C ASN A 67 -6.87 12.53 -13.40
N VAL A 68 -5.99 12.54 -14.39
CA VAL A 68 -4.67 13.22 -14.30
C VAL A 68 -4.74 14.74 -14.16
N CYS A 69 -5.88 15.38 -14.46
CA CYS A 69 -6.09 16.81 -14.14
C CYS A 69 -6.05 17.07 -12.63
N CYS A 70 -6.52 16.09 -11.84
CA CYS A 70 -6.78 16.22 -10.42
C CYS A 70 -6.07 15.21 -9.52
N MET A 71 -5.40 14.20 -10.10
CA MET A 71 -4.96 12.98 -9.42
C MET A 71 -6.03 12.34 -8.55
N THR A 72 -7.31 12.57 -8.89
CA THR A 72 -8.43 12.05 -8.14
C THR A 72 -9.01 10.85 -8.84
N ARG A 73 -9.28 9.80 -8.06
CA ARG A 73 -9.89 8.57 -8.52
C ARG A 73 -11.40 8.68 -8.50
N VAL A 74 -12.05 8.49 -9.64
CA VAL A 74 -13.52 8.51 -9.77
C VAL A 74 -13.98 7.13 -10.20
N CYS A 75 -14.97 6.56 -9.50
CA CYS A 75 -15.51 5.25 -9.87
C CYS A 75 -16.23 5.29 -11.22
N ASN A 76 -16.18 4.17 -11.96
CA ASN A 76 -16.74 4.06 -13.31
C ASN A 76 -18.22 4.45 -13.36
N GLY A 77 -18.99 4.15 -12.31
CA GLY A 77 -20.39 4.58 -12.18
C GLY A 77 -20.58 6.10 -12.17
N CYS A 78 -19.78 6.83 -11.40
CA CYS A 78 -19.85 8.30 -11.36
C CYS A 78 -19.33 8.92 -12.66
N GLU A 79 -18.33 8.31 -13.29
CA GLU A 79 -17.83 8.73 -14.61
C GLU A 79 -18.93 8.58 -15.67
N LEU A 80 -19.54 7.39 -15.76
CA LEU A 80 -20.64 7.11 -16.70
C LEU A 80 -21.83 8.06 -16.48
N ALA A 81 -22.27 8.23 -15.23
CA ALA A 81 -23.38 9.11 -14.91
C ALA A 81 -23.10 10.58 -15.27
N ALA A 82 -21.85 11.02 -15.19
CA ALA A 82 -21.46 12.36 -15.63
C ALA A 82 -21.49 12.49 -17.15
N GLN A 83 -21.00 11.48 -17.87
CA GLN A 83 -21.02 11.45 -19.34
C GLN A 83 -22.45 11.43 -19.90
N GLN A 84 -23.36 10.65 -19.32
CA GLN A 84 -24.78 10.60 -19.69
C GLN A 84 -25.47 11.97 -19.53
N ARG A 85 -24.96 12.83 -18.62
CA ARG A 85 -25.44 14.21 -18.43
C ARG A 85 -24.76 15.22 -19.35
N GLY A 86 -24.00 14.76 -20.34
CA GLY A 86 -23.32 15.60 -21.32
C GLY A 86 -22.00 16.19 -20.86
N LEU A 87 -21.45 15.76 -19.70
CA LEU A 87 -20.13 16.22 -19.29
C LEU A 87 -19.05 15.55 -20.15
N ARG A 88 -18.28 16.35 -20.89
CA ARG A 88 -17.12 15.93 -21.67
C ARG A 88 -15.84 16.47 -21.01
N GLY A 89 -15.42 15.81 -19.94
CA GLY A 89 -14.27 16.22 -19.10
C GLY A 89 -14.30 15.50 -17.75
N CYS A 90 -13.32 15.78 -16.90
CA CYS A 90 -13.22 15.16 -15.59
C CYS A 90 -14.47 15.49 -14.73
N PRO A 91 -15.16 14.48 -14.19
CA PRO A 91 -16.34 14.68 -13.33
C PRO A 91 -16.09 15.47 -12.05
N PHE A 92 -14.85 15.44 -11.56
CA PHE A 92 -14.45 16.15 -10.35
C PHE A 92 -14.00 17.59 -10.64
N CYS A 93 -12.94 17.75 -11.45
CA CYS A 93 -12.27 19.03 -11.67
C CYS A 93 -12.83 19.83 -12.87
N ARG A 94 -13.73 19.23 -13.67
CA ARG A 94 -14.31 19.77 -14.93
C ARG A 94 -13.29 20.12 -16.03
N SER A 95 -12.00 19.87 -15.83
CA SER A 95 -11.01 20.05 -16.88
C SER A 95 -11.25 19.04 -18.01
N PRO A 96 -11.02 19.42 -19.28
CA PRO A 96 -11.06 18.49 -20.40
C PRO A 96 -10.11 17.32 -20.20
N HIS A 97 -10.50 16.13 -20.67
CA HIS A 97 -9.59 14.99 -20.72
C HIS A 97 -8.47 15.25 -21.74
N PRO A 98 -7.21 14.94 -21.42
CA PRO A 98 -6.11 15.08 -22.38
C PRO A 98 -6.30 14.11 -23.56
N SER A 99 -5.96 14.56 -24.76
CA SER A 99 -6.12 13.81 -26.01
C SER A 99 -4.92 12.94 -26.40
N ASP A 100 -3.76 13.21 -25.80
CA ASP A 100 -2.48 12.62 -26.18
C ASP A 100 -1.54 12.50 -24.97
N ASP A 101 -0.52 11.66 -25.13
CA ASP A 101 0.45 11.35 -24.08
C ASP A 101 1.25 12.58 -23.59
N ALA A 102 1.57 13.53 -24.47
CA ALA A 102 2.29 14.74 -24.09
C ALA A 102 1.43 15.65 -23.21
N SER A 103 0.15 15.79 -23.55
CA SER A 103 -0.85 16.50 -22.73
C SER A 103 -1.06 15.82 -21.37
N VAL A 104 -1.13 14.48 -21.33
CA VAL A 104 -1.22 13.72 -20.06
C VAL A 104 0.03 14.00 -19.20
N LEU A 105 1.22 13.89 -19.78
CA LEU A 105 2.48 14.10 -19.07
C LEU A 105 2.61 15.54 -18.55
N ALA A 106 2.22 16.53 -19.34
CA ALA A 106 2.24 17.94 -18.94
C ALA A 106 1.32 18.20 -17.73
N MET A 107 0.14 17.59 -17.69
CA MET A 107 -0.77 17.67 -16.54
C MET A 107 -0.18 17.03 -15.28
N ILE A 108 0.44 15.84 -15.41
CA ILE A 108 1.13 15.17 -14.30
C ILE A 108 2.26 16.06 -13.76
N GLN A 109 3.14 16.55 -14.65
CA GLN A 109 4.26 17.41 -14.26
C GLN A 109 3.83 18.70 -13.58
N LYS A 110 2.69 19.28 -13.98
CA LYS A 110 2.11 20.46 -13.30
C LYS A 110 1.77 20.19 -11.84
N ARG A 111 1.37 18.96 -11.51
CA ARG A 111 1.07 18.54 -10.14
C ARG A 111 2.31 18.12 -9.37
N VAL A 112 3.26 17.46 -10.04
CA VAL A 112 4.58 17.14 -9.47
C VAL A 112 5.29 18.42 -9.00
N ARG A 113 5.25 19.51 -9.77
CA ARG A 113 5.79 20.83 -9.35
C ARG A 113 5.11 21.43 -8.11
N LYS A 114 3.98 20.87 -7.67
CA LYS A 114 3.25 21.27 -6.47
C LYS A 114 3.36 20.21 -5.36
N GLU A 115 4.30 19.28 -5.49
CA GLU A 115 4.57 18.23 -4.49
C GLU A 115 3.34 17.34 -4.22
N ASP A 116 2.50 17.14 -5.24
CA ASP A 116 1.38 16.20 -5.16
C ASP A 116 1.92 14.76 -5.14
N ALA A 117 1.87 14.12 -3.98
CA ALA A 117 2.40 12.78 -3.74
C ALA A 117 1.85 11.73 -4.73
N GLU A 118 0.55 11.79 -5.06
CA GLU A 118 -0.04 10.84 -6.01
C GLU A 118 0.40 11.13 -7.44
N ALA A 119 0.62 12.39 -7.80
CA ALA A 119 1.19 12.76 -9.11
C ALA A 119 2.63 12.28 -9.26
N ILE A 120 3.46 12.45 -8.22
CA ILE A 120 4.85 12.01 -8.18
C ILE A 120 4.91 10.49 -8.32
N LYS A 121 4.11 9.76 -7.53
CA LYS A 121 3.99 8.30 -7.64
C LYS A 121 3.52 7.88 -9.03
N HIS A 122 2.50 8.56 -9.58
CA HIS A 122 2.01 8.25 -10.92
C HIS A 122 3.07 8.48 -12.00
N LEU A 123 3.91 9.51 -11.86
CA LEU A 123 5.04 9.75 -12.76
C LEU A 123 6.10 8.66 -12.62
N GLY A 124 6.44 8.25 -11.39
CA GLY A 124 7.32 7.12 -11.13
C GLY A 124 6.85 5.84 -11.82
N ASP A 125 5.55 5.54 -11.77
CA ASP A 125 4.96 4.40 -12.49
C ASP A 125 5.16 4.54 -14.02
N LYS A 126 5.08 5.74 -14.61
CA LYS A 126 5.32 5.91 -16.05
C LYS A 126 6.77 5.66 -16.43
N TYR A 127 7.73 6.09 -15.61
CA TYR A 127 9.14 5.78 -15.81
C TYR A 127 9.46 4.29 -15.66
N CYS A 128 8.81 3.58 -14.73
CA CYS A 128 8.98 2.12 -14.56
C CYS A 128 8.72 1.35 -15.87
N TYR A 129 7.72 1.78 -16.64
CA TYR A 129 7.24 1.06 -17.83
C TYR A 129 7.54 1.77 -19.15
N GLY A 130 8.15 2.96 -19.14
CA GLY A 130 8.39 3.75 -20.35
C GLY A 130 7.09 4.17 -21.06
N LYS A 131 6.13 4.73 -20.31
CA LYS A 131 4.83 5.18 -20.85
C LYS A 131 4.80 6.70 -21.05
N LEU A 132 3.83 7.20 -21.81
CA LEU A 132 3.65 8.62 -22.12
C LEU A 132 4.83 9.24 -22.90
N GLY A 133 5.42 8.46 -23.81
CA GLY A 133 6.62 8.88 -24.56
C GLY A 133 7.91 8.95 -23.74
N LEU A 134 7.88 8.55 -22.45
CA LEU A 134 9.07 8.46 -21.62
C LEU A 134 9.87 7.19 -21.93
N LYS A 135 11.19 7.29 -21.92
CA LYS A 135 12.06 6.10 -21.90
C LYS A 135 11.92 5.42 -20.54
N LYS A 136 11.92 4.08 -20.53
CA LYS A 136 11.98 3.31 -19.29
C LYS A 136 13.24 3.70 -18.51
N ASP A 137 13.04 4.12 -17.26
CA ASP A 137 14.09 4.54 -16.33
C ASP A 137 13.71 4.11 -14.92
N VAL A 138 14.22 2.96 -14.51
CA VAL A 138 13.85 2.34 -13.23
C VAL A 138 14.48 3.06 -12.03
N PRO A 139 15.79 3.42 -12.04
CA PRO A 139 16.37 4.23 -10.97
C PRO A 139 15.60 5.53 -10.73
N ARG A 140 15.26 6.26 -11.80
CA ARG A 140 14.46 7.49 -11.68
C ARG A 140 13.07 7.22 -11.11
N ALA A 141 12.46 6.09 -11.46
CA ALA A 141 11.17 5.71 -10.91
C ALA A 141 11.24 5.43 -9.41
N ILE A 142 12.30 4.76 -8.94
CA ILE A 142 12.51 4.50 -7.51
C ILE A 142 12.66 5.79 -6.72
N GLU A 143 13.46 6.74 -7.23
CA GLU A 143 13.59 8.08 -6.61
C GLU A 143 12.22 8.75 -6.43
N LEU A 144 11.41 8.80 -7.49
CA LEU A 144 10.08 9.39 -7.45
C LEU A 144 9.13 8.64 -6.50
N LEU A 145 9.18 7.31 -6.49
CA LEU A 145 8.38 6.52 -5.55
C LEU A 145 8.80 6.77 -4.10
N THR A 146 10.09 6.91 -3.81
CA THR A 146 10.61 7.28 -2.49
C THR A 146 10.12 8.66 -2.07
N GLU A 147 10.26 9.66 -2.94
CA GLU A 147 9.75 11.02 -2.71
C GLU A 147 8.24 11.02 -2.43
N ALA A 148 7.45 10.31 -3.24
CA ALA A 148 6.01 10.21 -3.03
C ALA A 148 5.64 9.52 -1.72
N ALA A 149 6.39 8.48 -1.31
CA ALA A 149 6.18 7.79 -0.05
C ALA A 149 6.48 8.71 1.15
N GLU A 150 7.55 9.50 1.08
CA GLU A 150 7.90 10.51 2.09
C GLU A 150 6.82 11.60 2.21
N LEU A 151 6.20 11.98 1.08
CA LEU A 151 5.03 12.88 1.05
C LEU A 151 3.71 12.20 1.43
N GLY A 152 3.74 10.91 1.80
CA GLY A 152 2.60 10.19 2.38
C GLY A 152 1.77 9.34 1.42
N SER A 153 2.21 9.13 0.17
CA SER A 153 1.52 8.22 -0.75
C SER A 153 1.61 6.77 -0.28
N LEU A 154 0.46 6.20 0.12
CA LEU A 154 0.36 4.80 0.51
C LEU A 154 0.63 3.86 -0.67
N SER A 155 0.16 4.23 -1.87
CA SER A 155 0.46 3.48 -3.09
C SER A 155 1.96 3.45 -3.39
N ALA A 156 2.69 4.53 -3.12
CA ALA A 156 4.13 4.57 -3.30
C ALA A 156 4.85 3.63 -2.32
N HIS A 157 4.46 3.65 -1.04
CA HIS A 157 4.93 2.66 -0.06
C HIS A 157 4.62 1.22 -0.52
N CYS A 158 3.40 0.95 -1.00
CA CYS A 158 3.04 -0.39 -1.48
C CYS A 158 3.94 -0.84 -2.65
N ASN A 159 4.21 0.05 -3.61
CA ASN A 159 5.05 -0.21 -4.78
C ASN A 159 6.52 -0.42 -4.38
N LEU A 160 7.08 0.43 -3.51
CA LEU A 160 8.44 0.25 -2.98
C LEU A 160 8.56 -1.05 -2.19
N GLY A 161 7.54 -1.38 -1.40
CA GLY A 161 7.47 -2.62 -0.65
C GLY A 161 7.62 -3.84 -1.56
N ALA A 162 6.85 -3.88 -2.65
CA ALA A 162 6.93 -4.95 -3.63
C ALA A 162 8.30 -5.00 -4.33
N ARG A 163 8.82 -3.85 -4.78
CA ARG A 163 10.10 -3.80 -5.51
C ARG A 163 11.29 -4.25 -4.67
N TYR A 164 11.40 -3.78 -3.43
CA TYR A 164 12.46 -4.23 -2.53
C TYR A 164 12.28 -5.70 -2.11
N TYR A 165 11.04 -6.16 -1.96
CA TYR A 165 10.78 -7.55 -1.60
C TYR A 165 11.14 -8.55 -2.71
N THR A 166 10.96 -8.18 -3.98
CA THR A 166 11.24 -9.06 -5.14
C THR A 166 12.58 -8.77 -5.83
N GLY A 167 13.26 -7.68 -5.48
CA GLY A 167 14.43 -7.19 -6.22
C GLY A 167 14.10 -6.65 -7.62
N GLU A 168 12.85 -6.26 -7.89
CA GLU A 168 12.46 -5.75 -9.21
C GLU A 168 12.97 -4.32 -9.42
N GLY A 169 14.12 -4.21 -10.07
CA GLY A 169 14.69 -2.91 -10.45
C GLY A 169 15.54 -2.24 -9.38
N VAL A 170 15.71 -2.90 -8.25
CA VAL A 170 16.55 -2.54 -7.11
C VAL A 170 17.17 -3.81 -6.56
N ASP A 171 18.24 -3.71 -5.78
CA ASP A 171 18.74 -4.86 -5.03
C ASP A 171 17.65 -5.36 -4.06
N GLU A 172 17.50 -6.68 -3.99
CA GLU A 172 16.53 -7.31 -3.09
C GLU A 172 16.88 -6.96 -1.64
N ASP A 173 15.89 -6.40 -0.94
CA ASP A 173 15.95 -6.06 0.49
C ASP A 173 14.56 -6.28 1.09
N LYS A 174 14.24 -7.56 1.39
CA LYS A 174 12.95 -7.95 1.97
C LYS A 174 12.61 -7.20 3.25
N PRO A 175 13.52 -7.03 4.24
CA PRO A 175 13.25 -6.23 5.43
C PRO A 175 12.81 -4.80 5.10
N LYS A 176 13.49 -4.14 4.16
CA LYS A 176 13.10 -2.79 3.71
C LYS A 176 11.75 -2.79 3.01
N GLY A 177 11.49 -3.80 2.16
CA GLY A 177 10.20 -3.97 1.49
C GLY A 177 9.04 -4.11 2.49
N ILE A 178 9.22 -4.99 3.48
CA ILE A 178 8.27 -5.22 4.58
C ILE A 178 8.03 -3.93 5.36
N ARG A 179 9.07 -3.15 5.66
CA ARG A 179 8.93 -1.86 6.38
C ARG A 179 8.03 -0.88 5.62
N HIS A 180 8.18 -0.76 4.30
CA HIS A 180 7.29 0.08 3.49
C HIS A 180 5.83 -0.42 3.55
N TRP A 181 5.60 -1.73 3.45
CA TRP A 181 4.26 -2.30 3.59
C TRP A 181 3.66 -2.08 4.98
N GLN A 182 4.44 -2.22 6.05
CA GLN A 182 3.97 -1.93 7.42
C GLN A 182 3.49 -0.48 7.56
N GLN A 183 4.27 0.48 7.04
CA GLN A 183 3.91 1.91 7.08
C GLN A 183 2.59 2.20 6.36
N ALA A 184 2.38 1.60 5.19
CA ALA A 184 1.13 1.77 4.44
C ALA A 184 -0.05 1.01 5.06
N ALA A 185 0.19 -0.21 5.54
CA ALA A 185 -0.82 -1.05 6.17
C ALA A 185 -1.43 -0.38 7.41
N MET A 186 -0.60 0.18 8.30
CA MET A 186 -1.06 0.94 9.48
C MET A 186 -1.94 2.15 9.13
N LYS A 187 -1.81 2.68 7.91
CA LYS A 187 -2.64 3.79 7.38
C LYS A 187 -3.82 3.32 6.51
N GLY A 188 -4.12 2.02 6.52
CA GLY A 188 -5.30 1.48 5.84
C GLY A 188 -5.09 1.11 4.37
N ASP A 189 -3.84 0.91 3.93
CA ASP A 189 -3.57 0.37 2.61
C ASP A 189 -3.82 -1.14 2.56
N VAL A 190 -4.80 -1.53 1.75
CA VAL A 190 -5.32 -2.90 1.70
C VAL A 190 -4.31 -3.86 1.06
N LEU A 191 -3.63 -3.41 0.01
CA LEU A 191 -2.67 -4.24 -0.73
C LEU A 191 -1.39 -4.48 0.08
N SER A 192 -0.89 -3.47 0.78
CA SER A 192 0.23 -3.63 1.72
C SER A 192 -0.13 -4.57 2.86
N ARG A 193 -1.35 -4.46 3.41
CA ARG A 193 -1.84 -5.38 4.45
C ARG A 193 -1.86 -6.83 3.95
N HIS A 194 -2.38 -7.06 2.74
CA HIS A 194 -2.34 -8.39 2.12
C HIS A 194 -0.90 -8.89 1.89
N SER A 195 -0.01 -8.02 1.44
CA SER A 195 1.39 -8.36 1.17
C SER A 195 2.14 -8.77 2.43
N LEU A 196 1.85 -8.14 3.57
CA LEU A 196 2.34 -8.59 4.88
C LEU A 196 1.84 -10.00 5.20
N GLY A 197 0.55 -10.28 4.98
CA GLY A 197 0.00 -11.63 5.18
C GLY A 197 0.69 -12.68 4.33
N LEU A 198 1.00 -12.37 3.06
CA LEU A 198 1.77 -13.26 2.18
C LEU A 198 3.20 -13.46 2.69
N SER A 199 3.87 -12.38 3.14
CA SER A 199 5.22 -12.46 3.70
C SER A 199 5.25 -13.38 4.94
N GLU A 200 4.31 -13.20 5.87
CA GLU A 200 4.22 -14.03 7.08
C GLU A 200 3.88 -15.49 6.75
N PHE A 201 2.99 -15.71 5.77
CA PHE A 201 2.66 -17.05 5.30
C PHE A 201 3.88 -17.77 4.71
N ASN A 202 4.68 -17.07 3.91
CA ASN A 202 5.92 -17.60 3.33
C ASN A 202 6.99 -17.89 4.39
N ASN A 203 6.96 -17.17 5.51
CA ASN A 203 7.82 -17.40 6.67
C ASN A 203 7.24 -18.45 7.64
N GLU A 204 6.20 -19.19 7.23
CA GLU A 204 5.51 -20.22 8.03
C GLU A 204 4.78 -19.69 9.29
N ASN A 205 4.68 -18.36 9.44
CA ASN A 205 3.97 -17.69 10.54
C ASN A 205 2.46 -17.64 10.26
N CYS A 206 1.82 -18.81 10.21
CA CYS A 206 0.42 -18.96 9.79
C CYS A 206 -0.57 -18.14 10.64
N GLU A 207 -0.36 -18.05 11.95
CA GLU A 207 -1.23 -17.28 12.84
C GLU A 207 -1.22 -15.78 12.48
N LEU A 208 -0.03 -15.22 12.30
CA LEU A 208 0.15 -13.81 11.97
C LEU A 208 -0.33 -13.51 10.53
N ALA A 209 -0.09 -14.44 9.59
CA ALA A 209 -0.62 -14.35 8.24
C ALA A 209 -2.16 -14.25 8.22
N VAL A 210 -2.85 -15.10 9.00
CA VAL A 210 -4.31 -15.05 9.13
C VAL A 210 -4.77 -13.70 9.67
N GLN A 211 -4.07 -13.12 10.65
CA GLN A 211 -4.42 -11.80 11.21
C GLN A 211 -4.32 -10.70 10.15
N HIS A 212 -3.22 -10.65 9.39
CA HIS A 212 -3.07 -9.70 8.29
C HIS A 212 -4.13 -9.87 7.21
N PHE A 213 -4.36 -11.11 6.76
CA PHE A 213 -5.40 -11.38 5.77
C PHE A 213 -6.79 -11.04 6.29
N MET A 214 -7.07 -11.24 7.58
CA MET A 214 -8.37 -10.91 8.18
C MET A 214 -8.66 -9.42 8.07
N ILE A 215 -7.69 -8.57 8.40
CA ILE A 215 -7.82 -7.11 8.31
C ILE A 215 -8.08 -6.70 6.85
N SER A 216 -7.28 -7.22 5.91
CA SER A 216 -7.42 -6.95 4.49
C SER A 216 -8.75 -7.45 3.89
N ALA A 217 -9.22 -8.63 4.31
CA ALA A 217 -10.50 -9.20 3.89
C ALA A 217 -11.68 -8.35 4.41
N LYS A 218 -11.60 -7.87 5.66
CA LYS A 218 -12.57 -6.93 6.25
C LYS A 218 -12.60 -5.56 5.54
N MET A 219 -11.56 -5.23 4.78
CA MET A 219 -11.54 -4.08 3.88
C MET A 219 -12.08 -4.40 2.47
N GLY A 220 -12.59 -5.61 2.24
CA GLY A 220 -13.18 -6.03 0.99
C GLY A 220 -12.18 -6.52 -0.06
N TYR A 221 -10.99 -7.00 0.34
CA TYR A 221 -10.05 -7.61 -0.62
C TYR A 221 -10.24 -9.12 -0.74
N GLU A 222 -10.78 -9.54 -1.88
CA GLU A 222 -11.16 -10.93 -2.13
C GLU A 222 -9.98 -11.91 -2.07
N TYR A 223 -8.80 -11.51 -2.54
CA TYR A 223 -7.61 -12.38 -2.50
C TYR A 223 -7.19 -12.72 -1.06
N SER A 224 -7.43 -11.82 -0.09
CA SER A 224 -7.16 -12.14 1.32
C SER A 224 -8.20 -13.11 1.90
N LEU A 225 -9.47 -12.97 1.52
CA LEU A 225 -10.51 -13.95 1.88
C LEU A 225 -10.18 -15.34 1.30
N ASN A 226 -9.76 -15.39 0.03
CA ASN A 226 -9.35 -16.63 -0.62
C ASN A 226 -8.10 -17.26 0.01
N ALA A 227 -7.12 -16.44 0.43
CA ALA A 227 -5.97 -16.93 1.17
C ALA A 227 -6.39 -17.60 2.50
N ILE A 228 -7.28 -16.98 3.27
CA ILE A 228 -7.80 -17.58 4.51
C ILE A 228 -8.56 -18.88 4.22
N ARG A 229 -9.34 -18.92 3.14
CA ARG A 229 -10.04 -20.14 2.69
C ARG A 229 -9.05 -21.27 2.41
N GLU A 230 -7.96 -20.98 1.69
CA GLU A 230 -6.92 -21.96 1.38
C GLU A 230 -6.21 -22.45 2.64
N MET A 231 -5.87 -21.54 3.56
CA MET A 231 -5.28 -21.89 4.86
C MET A 231 -6.22 -22.78 5.69
N PHE A 232 -7.53 -22.51 5.67
CA PHE A 232 -8.54 -23.34 6.34
C PHE A 232 -8.58 -24.75 5.74
N MET A 233 -8.57 -24.89 4.41
CA MET A 233 -8.55 -26.20 3.75
C MET A 233 -7.28 -27.01 4.07
N LYS A 234 -6.16 -26.33 4.34
CA LYS A 234 -4.89 -26.94 4.75
C LYS A 234 -4.77 -27.19 6.27
N GLY A 235 -5.79 -26.83 7.07
CA GLY A 235 -5.76 -26.95 8.53
C GLY A 235 -4.90 -25.90 9.25
N GLN A 236 -4.42 -24.88 8.53
CA GLN A 236 -3.59 -23.78 9.07
C GLN A 236 -4.44 -22.62 9.62
N ALA A 237 -5.73 -22.58 9.29
CA ALA A 237 -6.70 -21.65 9.85
C ALA A 237 -7.93 -22.39 10.37
N THR A 238 -8.65 -21.81 11.33
CA THR A 238 -9.85 -22.41 11.90
C THR A 238 -11.09 -22.08 11.08
N LYS A 239 -12.16 -22.87 11.25
CA LYS A 239 -13.48 -22.57 10.69
C LYS A 239 -13.99 -21.19 11.15
N ALA A 240 -13.68 -20.80 12.39
CA ALA A 240 -14.05 -19.51 12.93
C ALA A 240 -13.36 -18.36 12.17
N HIS A 241 -12.06 -18.48 11.88
CA HIS A 241 -11.33 -17.49 11.07
C HIS A 241 -11.98 -17.33 9.69
N TYR A 242 -12.24 -18.42 8.98
CA TYR A 242 -12.85 -18.31 7.65
C TYR A 242 -14.26 -17.69 7.70
N ALA A 243 -15.09 -18.10 8.67
CA ALA A 243 -16.44 -17.55 8.84
C ALA A 243 -16.42 -16.04 9.17
N GLU A 244 -15.48 -15.60 9.99
CA GLU A 244 -15.30 -14.18 10.32
C GLU A 244 -14.83 -13.37 9.13
N ALA A 245 -13.83 -13.87 8.39
CA ALA A 245 -13.34 -13.22 7.18
C ALA A 245 -14.45 -13.06 6.13
N LEU A 246 -15.27 -14.10 5.94
CA LEU A 246 -16.40 -14.06 5.00
C LEU A 246 -17.44 -13.01 5.39
N ARG A 247 -17.78 -12.92 6.69
CA ARG A 247 -18.71 -11.88 7.19
C ARG A 247 -18.13 -10.48 6.99
N GLY A 248 -16.87 -10.27 7.37
CA GLY A 248 -16.19 -8.99 7.22
C GLY A 248 -16.13 -8.52 5.78
N TYR A 249 -15.73 -9.42 4.88
CA TYR A 249 -15.72 -9.17 3.44
C TYR A 249 -17.12 -8.83 2.91
N GLY A 250 -18.14 -9.60 3.31
CA GLY A 250 -19.53 -9.35 2.91
C GLY A 250 -20.03 -7.95 3.31
N ASN A 251 -19.74 -7.53 4.54
CA ASN A 251 -20.07 -6.18 5.01
C ASN A 251 -19.37 -5.09 4.17
N ALA A 252 -18.07 -5.26 3.91
CA ALA A 252 -17.32 -4.31 3.10
C ALA A 252 -17.86 -4.21 1.66
N VAL A 253 -18.22 -5.34 1.04
CA VAL A 253 -18.84 -5.36 -0.29
C VAL A 253 -20.20 -4.64 -0.28
N GLU A 254 -21.00 -4.82 0.77
CA GLU A 254 -22.29 -4.12 0.91
C GLU A 254 -22.10 -2.61 0.97
N GLU A 255 -21.14 -2.13 1.77
CA GLU A 255 -20.81 -0.70 1.88
C GLU A 255 -20.30 -0.07 0.58
N MET A 256 -19.78 -0.88 -0.35
CA MET A 256 -19.29 -0.43 -1.65
C MET A 256 -20.37 -0.39 -2.74
N LYS A 257 -21.58 -0.90 -2.49
CA LYS A 257 -22.64 -0.94 -3.51
C LYS A 257 -23.07 0.45 -3.95
N SER A 258 -23.27 0.61 -5.25
CA SER A 258 -23.77 1.84 -5.85
C SER A 258 -24.58 1.51 -7.09
N HIS A 259 -25.78 2.08 -7.19
CA HIS A 259 -26.64 1.93 -8.37
C HIS A 259 -25.90 2.31 -9.66
N GLN A 260 -25.14 3.41 -9.65
CA GLN A 260 -24.40 3.86 -10.82
C GLN A 260 -23.27 2.89 -11.21
N ARG A 261 -22.66 2.21 -10.23
CA ARG A 261 -21.62 1.20 -10.52
C ARG A 261 -22.22 -0.06 -11.12
N GLU A 262 -23.37 -0.49 -10.62
CA GLU A 262 -24.11 -1.62 -11.23
C GLU A 262 -24.59 -1.29 -12.64
N GLU A 263 -25.00 -0.04 -12.88
CA GLU A 263 -25.30 0.42 -14.24
C GLU A 263 -24.07 0.40 -15.15
N ALA A 264 -22.92 0.90 -14.68
CA ALA A 264 -21.66 0.83 -15.44
C ALA A 264 -21.27 -0.60 -15.80
N LYS A 265 -21.35 -1.54 -14.85
CA LYS A 265 -21.12 -2.97 -15.10
C LYS A 265 -22.05 -3.53 -16.17
N ARG A 266 -23.34 -3.19 -16.14
CA ARG A 266 -24.34 -3.65 -17.13
C ARG A 266 -24.03 -3.18 -18.55
N VAL A 267 -23.44 -2.00 -18.71
CA VAL A 267 -23.08 -1.45 -20.03
C VAL A 267 -21.62 -1.72 -20.43
N GLY A 268 -20.88 -2.50 -19.65
CA GLY A 268 -19.51 -2.89 -19.96
C GLY A 268 -18.44 -1.82 -19.71
N VAL A 269 -18.68 -0.91 -18.75
CA VAL A 269 -17.79 0.19 -18.36
C VAL A 269 -17.20 -0.03 -16.97
#